data_AF-A0A7C7EFP0-F1
#
_entry.id   AF-A0A7C7EFP0-F1
#
_cell.length_a   1.000
_cell.length_b   1.000
_cell.length_c   1.000
_cell.angle_alpha   90.00
_cell.angle_beta   90.00
_cell.angle_gamma   90.00
#
_symmetry.space_group_name_H-M   'P 1'
#
loop_
_entity.id
_entity.type
_entity.pdbx_description
1 polymer ?
#
loop_
_entity_poly.entity_id
_entity_poly.type
_entity_poly.pdbx_seq_one_letter_code
_entity_poly.pdbx_strand_id
1 'polypeptide(L)'
;MDQLRQGIGLRAYGQVDPLIEYKKIAFDMFEDLIQSIQEDTVKFLYHIQINKDNMIQREQVAKPISTNVDAEEKKQPVVKGKKVGRNDPCPCGSGKKYKKCCGANIKY
;
A
#
# COMPACT_ATOMS: atom_id res chain seq x y z
N MET A 1 37.03 21.47 -9.95
CA MET A 1 37.41 22.21 -11.18
C MET A 1 37.61 23.71 -10.95
N ASP A 2 36.78 24.38 -10.15
CA ASP A 2 36.95 25.83 -9.90
C ASP A 2 38.21 26.17 -9.11
N GLN A 3 38.61 25.32 -8.16
CA GLN A 3 39.92 25.44 -7.50
C GLN A 3 41.10 25.30 -8.46
N LEU A 4 40.98 24.43 -9.48
CA LEU A 4 42.01 24.24 -10.48
C LEU A 4 42.17 25.52 -11.33
N ARG A 5 41.04 26.13 -11.74
CA ARG A 5 41.05 27.41 -12.46
C ARG A 5 41.72 28.53 -11.66
N GLN A 6 41.49 28.58 -10.34
CA GLN A 6 42.10 29.57 -9.46
C GLN A 6 43.61 29.34 -9.27
N GLY A 7 44.07 28.09 -9.26
CA GLY A 7 45.48 27.73 -9.03
C GLY A 7 46.42 27.89 -10.23
N ILE A 8 45.91 27.81 -11.46
CA ILE A 8 46.75 27.84 -12.67
C ILE A 8 47.30 29.24 -12.97
N GLY A 9 46.68 30.29 -12.43
CA GLY A 9 47.20 31.66 -12.53
C GLY A 9 48.63 31.81 -11.98
N LEU A 10 49.02 30.99 -10.98
CA LEU A 10 50.37 30.97 -10.42
C LEU A 10 51.36 30.14 -11.27
N ARG A 11 50.88 29.21 -12.10
CA ARG A 11 51.72 28.43 -13.04
C ARG A 11 51.98 29.14 -14.35
N ALA A 12 51.13 30.11 -14.71
CA ALA A 12 51.32 31.02 -15.85
C ALA A 12 52.67 31.77 -15.81
N TYR A 13 53.26 31.96 -14.63
CA TYR A 13 54.59 32.55 -14.46
C TYR A 13 55.71 31.73 -15.10
N GLY A 14 55.48 30.44 -15.39
CA GLY A 14 56.44 29.54 -16.02
C GLY A 14 56.53 29.61 -17.54
N GLN A 15 55.96 30.64 -18.19
CA GLN A 15 55.89 30.76 -19.67
C GLN A 15 55.16 29.62 -20.38
N VAL A 16 54.42 28.80 -19.63
CA VAL A 16 53.54 27.76 -20.17
C VAL A 16 52.12 28.31 -20.28
N ASP A 17 51.46 28.03 -21.40
CA ASP A 17 50.10 28.49 -21.64
C ASP A 17 49.10 27.94 -20.60
N PRO A 18 48.48 28.80 -19.77
CA PRO A 18 47.58 28.39 -18.68
C PRO A 18 46.40 27.54 -19.16
N LEU A 19 45.88 27.85 -20.36
CA LEU A 19 44.72 27.17 -20.93
C LEU A 19 45.04 25.74 -21.33
N ILE A 20 46.26 25.48 -21.82
CA ILE A 20 46.67 24.15 -22.24
C ILE A 20 46.88 23.27 -21.02
N GLU A 21 47.51 23.82 -19.98
CA GLU A 21 47.71 23.12 -18.71
C GLU A 21 46.38 22.80 -18.00
N TYR A 22 45.45 23.76 -17.96
CA TYR A 22 44.10 23.52 -17.46
C TYR A 22 43.43 22.35 -18.19
N LYS A 23 43.49 22.34 -19.53
CA LYS A 23 42.85 21.29 -20.34
C LYS A 23 43.45 19.92 -20.06
N LYS A 24 44.78 19.82 -19.95
CA LYS A 24 45.47 18.56 -19.65
C LYS A 24 45.07 18.04 -18.28
N ILE A 25 45.25 18.85 -17.23
CA ILE A 25 44.94 18.43 -15.86
C ILE A 25 43.44 18.14 -15.69
N ALA A 26 42.57 18.94 -16.32
CA ALA A 26 41.14 18.70 -16.26
C ALA A 26 40.74 17.41 -16.97
N PHE A 27 41.45 17.03 -18.03
CA PHE A 27 41.23 15.78 -18.74
C PHE A 27 41.71 14.58 -17.91
N ASP A 28 42.92 14.64 -17.34
CA ASP A 28 43.46 13.58 -16.47
C ASP A 28 42.52 13.30 -15.28
N MET A 29 42.08 14.36 -14.58
CA MET A 29 41.14 14.24 -13.47
C MET A 29 39.76 13.68 -13.90
N PHE A 30 39.37 13.91 -15.16
CA PHE A 30 38.11 13.40 -15.70
C PHE A 30 38.21 11.92 -16.07
N GLU A 31 39.35 11.47 -16.59
CA GLU A 31 39.61 10.04 -16.81
C GLU A 31 39.59 9.26 -15.49
N ASP A 32 40.24 9.80 -14.44
CA ASP A 32 40.20 9.22 -13.09
C ASP A 32 38.77 9.12 -12.55
N LEU A 33 37.96 10.16 -12.75
CA LEU A 33 36.55 10.16 -12.36
C LEU A 33 35.76 9.07 -13.10
N ILE A 34 35.95 8.94 -14.42
CA ILE A 34 35.29 7.91 -15.22
C ILE A 34 35.66 6.52 -14.70
N GLN A 35 36.93 6.29 -14.42
CA GLN A 35 37.39 5.01 -13.89
C GLN A 35 36.72 4.70 -12.55
N SER A 36 36.68 5.65 -11.62
CA SER A 36 36.00 5.48 -10.33
C SER A 36 34.51 5.15 -10.50
N ILE A 37 33.82 5.82 -11.42
CA ILE A 37 32.40 5.54 -11.68
C ILE A 37 32.21 4.11 -12.22
N GLN A 38 33.06 3.67 -13.13
CA GLN A 38 33.01 2.31 -13.66
C GLN A 38 33.23 1.27 -12.54
N GLU A 39 34.21 1.48 -11.67
CA GLU A 39 34.47 0.61 -10.53
C GLU A 39 33.29 0.58 -9.56
N ASP A 40 32.73 1.75 -9.23
CA ASP A 40 31.60 1.87 -8.32
C ASP A 40 30.33 1.23 -8.87
N THR A 41 30.04 1.40 -10.17
CA THR A 41 28.86 0.77 -10.79
C THR A 41 28.94 -0.75 -10.75
N VAL A 42 30.11 -1.32 -11.07
CA VAL A 42 30.34 -2.76 -10.99
C VAL A 42 30.22 -3.25 -9.55
N LYS A 43 30.84 -2.54 -8.60
CA LYS A 43 30.75 -2.84 -7.17
C LYS A 43 29.31 -2.81 -6.68
N PHE A 44 28.52 -1.79 -7.06
CA PHE A 44 27.11 -1.68 -6.70
C PHE A 44 26.29 -2.85 -7.26
N LEU A 45 26.50 -3.22 -8.53
CA LEU A 45 25.83 -4.37 -9.14
C LEU A 45 26.13 -5.68 -8.41
N TYR A 46 27.36 -5.90 -7.95
CA TYR A 46 27.71 -7.11 -7.20
C TYR A 46 27.25 -7.11 -5.74
N HIS A 47 27.15 -5.93 -5.11
CA HIS A 47 26.74 -5.80 -3.71
C HIS A 47 25.24 -5.50 -3.54
N ILE A 48 24.46 -5.51 -4.63
CA ILE A 48 23.02 -5.26 -4.57
C ILE A 48 22.31 -6.41 -3.83
N GLN A 49 22.03 -6.19 -2.55
CA GLN A 49 21.19 -7.09 -1.77
C GLN A 49 19.72 -6.69 -1.98
N ILE A 50 19.01 -7.45 -2.80
CA ILE A 50 17.55 -7.29 -2.95
C ILE A 50 16.91 -7.82 -1.67
N ASN A 51 16.62 -6.91 -0.75
CA ASN A 51 15.93 -7.24 0.48
C ASN A 51 14.44 -7.51 0.17
N LYS A 52 14.09 -8.78 -0.05
CA LYS A 52 12.71 -9.23 -0.34
C LYS A 52 11.77 -9.04 0.85
N ASP A 53 12.29 -8.72 2.03
CA ASP A 53 11.48 -8.53 3.23
C ASP A 53 10.75 -7.17 3.25
N ASN A 54 11.14 -6.25 2.35
CA ASN A 54 10.35 -5.06 2.01
C ASN A 54 9.33 -5.31 0.88
N MET A 55 8.97 -6.57 0.62
CA MET A 55 7.70 -6.85 -0.01
C MET A 55 6.62 -6.33 0.93
N ILE A 56 6.09 -5.15 0.64
CA ILE A 56 4.85 -4.64 1.22
C ILE A 56 3.82 -5.75 1.00
N GLN A 57 3.61 -6.57 2.03
CA GLN A 57 2.46 -7.43 2.11
C GLN A 57 1.30 -6.45 2.16
N ARG A 58 0.63 -6.25 1.02
CA ARG A 58 -0.69 -5.63 1.03
C ARG A 58 -1.53 -6.53 1.90
N GLU A 59 -1.63 -6.17 3.17
CA GLU A 59 -2.57 -6.78 4.08
C GLU A 59 -3.92 -6.67 3.39
N GLN A 60 -4.50 -7.80 3.02
CA GLN A 60 -5.78 -7.82 2.37
C GLN A 60 -6.81 -7.35 3.39
N VAL A 61 -7.07 -6.02 3.43
CA VAL A 61 -8.00 -5.39 4.38
C VAL A 61 -9.43 -5.93 4.20
N ALA A 62 -9.70 -6.68 3.12
CA ALA A 62 -10.93 -7.43 2.97
C ALA A 62 -10.63 -8.83 2.41
N LYS A 63 -10.85 -9.86 3.23
CA LYS A 63 -11.14 -11.20 2.73
C LYS A 63 -12.48 -11.10 1.99
N PRO A 64 -12.56 -11.33 0.67
CA PRO A 64 -13.86 -11.43 0.02
C PRO A 64 -14.54 -12.67 0.59
N ILE A 65 -15.54 -12.46 1.44
CA ILE A 65 -16.44 -13.51 1.89
C ILE A 65 -17.21 -13.95 0.65
N SER A 66 -16.72 -14.99 -0.01
CA SER A 66 -17.49 -15.76 -0.99
C SER A 66 -18.64 -16.41 -0.22
N THR A 67 -19.83 -15.89 -0.47
CA THR A 67 -21.08 -16.55 -0.15
C THR A 67 -21.21 -17.79 -1.02
N ASN A 68 -21.52 -18.92 -0.36
CA ASN A 68 -21.80 -20.27 -0.89
C ASN A 68 -20.49 -21.06 -1.20
N VAL A 69 -20.18 -22.23 -0.61
CA VAL A 69 -21.02 -23.42 -0.37
C VAL A 69 -20.42 -24.30 0.78
N ASP A 70 -21.29 -24.68 1.72
CA ASP A 70 -21.34 -25.82 2.67
C ASP A 70 -20.06 -26.50 3.23
N ALA A 71 -19.79 -26.28 4.54
CA ALA A 71 -19.43 -27.34 5.49
C ALA A 71 -19.71 -26.92 6.95
N GLU A 72 -20.78 -27.51 7.49
CA GLU A 72 -21.04 -27.85 8.90
C GLU A 72 -21.59 -26.77 9.87
N GLU A 73 -22.81 -27.07 10.32
CA GLU A 73 -23.72 -26.32 11.21
C GLU A 73 -24.33 -25.04 10.65
N LYS A 74 -25.35 -25.24 9.80
CA LYS A 74 -26.37 -24.23 9.48
C LYS A 74 -27.09 -23.86 10.78
N LYS A 75 -26.63 -22.81 11.46
CA LYS A 75 -27.43 -22.09 12.46
C LYS A 75 -28.69 -21.60 11.74
N GLN A 76 -29.79 -22.32 11.93
CA GLN A 76 -31.06 -21.95 11.32
C GLN A 76 -31.42 -20.54 11.82
N PRO A 77 -31.78 -19.61 10.93
CA PRO A 77 -32.23 -18.29 11.35
C PRO A 77 -33.45 -18.48 12.26
N VAL A 78 -33.41 -17.90 13.47
CA VAL A 78 -34.52 -17.94 14.41
C VAL A 78 -35.67 -17.16 13.80
N VAL A 79 -36.59 -17.86 13.14
CA VAL A 79 -37.82 -17.28 12.61
C VAL A 79 -38.70 -16.94 13.81
N LYS A 80 -38.77 -15.65 14.18
CA LYS A 80 -39.81 -15.19 15.10
C LYS A 80 -41.17 -15.53 14.49
N GLY A 81 -41.98 -16.32 15.19
CA GLY A 81 -43.28 -16.75 14.73
C GLY A 81 -44.16 -15.59 14.24
N LYS A 82 -45.08 -15.89 13.31
CA LYS A 82 -46.02 -14.89 12.74
C LYS A 82 -46.74 -14.17 13.88
N LYS A 83 -46.57 -12.84 13.95
CA LYS A 83 -47.37 -12.01 14.87
C LYS A 83 -48.83 -12.07 14.40
N VAL A 84 -49.73 -12.48 15.28
CA VAL A 84 -51.17 -12.53 14.99
C VAL A 84 -51.65 -11.11 14.68
N GLY A 85 -52.18 -10.90 13.48
CA GLY A 85 -52.69 -9.61 13.06
C GLY A 85 -54.01 -9.28 13.76
N ARG A 86 -54.30 -7.98 13.92
CA ARG A 86 -55.49 -7.49 14.65
C ARG A 86 -56.82 -8.06 14.16
N ASN A 87 -56.93 -8.45 12.89
CA ASN A 87 -58.14 -9.01 12.29
C ASN A 87 -58.12 -10.54 12.10
N ASP A 88 -57.02 -11.22 12.41
CA ASP A 88 -56.86 -12.67 12.23
C ASP A 88 -57.70 -13.47 13.25
N PRO A 89 -58.03 -14.74 12.97
CA PRO A 89 -58.69 -15.60 13.94
C PRO A 89 -57.87 -15.68 15.24
N CYS A 90 -58.54 -15.48 16.37
CA CYS A 90 -57.87 -15.42 17.67
C CYS A 90 -57.33 -16.80 18.08
N PRO A 91 -56.05 -16.93 18.48
CA PRO A 91 -55.43 -18.21 18.79
C PRO A 91 -55.97 -18.89 20.06
N CYS A 92 -56.85 -18.23 20.83
CA CYS A 92 -57.52 -18.81 22.01
C CYS A 92 -58.71 -19.72 21.67
N GLY A 93 -58.96 -20.00 20.39
CA GLY A 93 -60.02 -20.93 19.95
C GLY A 93 -61.45 -20.37 19.99
N SER A 94 -61.63 -19.08 20.27
CA SER A 94 -62.96 -18.46 20.44
C SER A 94 -63.73 -18.21 19.13
N GLY A 95 -63.15 -18.51 17.96
CA GLY A 95 -63.74 -18.29 16.64
C GLY A 95 -63.91 -16.81 16.24
N LYS A 96 -63.54 -15.85 17.10
CA LYS A 96 -63.67 -14.41 16.87
C LYS A 96 -62.35 -13.81 16.36
N LYS A 97 -62.42 -12.68 15.65
CA LYS A 97 -61.22 -11.90 15.23
C LYS A 97 -60.42 -11.44 16.45
N TYR A 98 -59.08 -11.41 16.37
CA TYR A 98 -58.18 -11.09 17.47
C TYR A 98 -58.55 -9.79 18.22
N LYS A 99 -58.86 -8.71 17.49
CA LYS A 99 -59.34 -7.43 18.07
C LYS A 99 -60.63 -7.48 18.86
N LYS A 100 -61.45 -8.51 18.66
CA LYS A 100 -62.74 -8.70 19.34
C LYS A 100 -62.65 -9.76 20.45
N CYS A 101 -61.45 -10.29 20.72
CA CYS A 101 -61.21 -11.29 21.75
C CYS A 101 -59.96 -10.91 22.57
N CYS A 102 -58.85 -11.66 22.49
CA CYS A 102 -57.66 -11.39 23.30
C CYS A 102 -57.01 -10.02 23.03
N GLY A 103 -57.24 -9.42 21.87
CA GLY A 103 -56.76 -8.08 21.51
C GLY A 103 -57.75 -6.94 21.73
N ALA A 104 -58.86 -7.16 22.47
CA ALA A 104 -59.92 -6.15 22.64
C ALA A 104 -59.56 -5.03 23.64
N ASN A 105 -58.74 -5.33 24.65
CA ASN A 105 -58.33 -4.37 25.69
C ASN A 105 -56.88 -3.91 25.58
N ILE A 106 -56.17 -4.31 24.52
CA ILE A 106 -54.82 -3.81 24.25
C ILE A 106 -54.98 -2.41 23.62
N LYS A 107 -54.92 -1.37 24.46
CA LYS A 107 -54.74 0.02 24.01
C LYS A 107 -53.27 0.20 23.59
N TYR A 108 -53.05 0.90 22.49
CA TYR A 108 -51.71 1.28 22.01
C TYR A 108 -51.04 2.26 22.96
#